data_AF-A0A919M2U5-F1
#
_entry.id   AF-A0A919M2U5-F1
#
_cell.length_a   1.000
_cell.length_b   1.000
_cell.length_c   1.000
_cell.angle_alpha   90.00
_cell.angle_beta   90.00
_cell.angle_gamma   90.00
#
_symmetry.space_group_name_H-M   'P 1'
#
loop_
_entity.id
_entity.type
_entity.pdbx_description
1 polymer ?
#
loop_
_entity_poly.entity_id
_entity_poly.type
_entity_poly.pdbx_seq_one_letter_code
_entity_poly.pdbx_strand_id
1 'polypeptide(L)' 'MGSGEIAKRLGLSRQRVQQLAERDDWPEPFDELAMGRVWLIEDIELWIHQQRTPRPEEPPP' A
#
# COMPACT_ATOMS: atom_id res chain seq x y z
N MET A 1 -10.40 0.26 3.52
CA MET A 1 -10.18 -0.45 2.25
C MET A 1 -9.53 -1.79 2.55
N GLY A 2 -10.10 -2.90 2.11
CA GLY A 2 -9.48 -4.22 2.28
C GLY A 2 -8.49 -4.58 1.17
N SER A 3 -7.73 -5.67 1.35
CA SER A 3 -6.77 -6.18 0.37
C SER A 3 -7.38 -6.46 -1.01
N GLY A 4 -8.67 -6.82 -1.07
CA GLY A 4 -9.40 -7.06 -2.32
C GLY A 4 -9.64 -5.79 -3.15
N GLU A 5 -10.04 -4.71 -2.49
CA GLU A 5 -10.27 -3.42 -3.11
C GLU A 5 -8.95 -2.77 -3.54
N ILE A 6 -7.91 -2.89 -2.73
CA ILE A 6 -6.55 -2.45 -3.07
C ILE A 6 -6.04 -3.20 -4.31
N ALA A 7 -6.24 -4.52 -4.36
CA ALA A 7 -5.85 -5.35 -5.50
C ALA A 7 -6.51 -4.87 -6.80
N LYS A 8 -7.83 -4.61 -6.77
CA LYS A 8 -8.55 -4.04 -7.91
C LYS A 8 -8.03 -2.66 -8.28
N ARG A 9 -7.77 -1.80 -7.30
CA ARG A 9 -7.29 -0.42 -7.48
C ARG A 9 -5.89 -0.34 -8.12
N LEU A 10 -5.03 -1.32 -7.84
CA LEU A 10 -3.66 -1.43 -8.35
C LEU A 10 -3.55 -2.30 -9.61
N GLY A 11 -4.61 -3.01 -10.01
CA GLY A 11 -4.53 -4.01 -11.08
C GLY A 11 -3.67 -5.22 -10.72
N LEU A 12 -3.64 -5.59 -9.43
CA LEU A 12 -2.83 -6.68 -8.88
C LEU A 12 -3.68 -7.82 -8.33
N SER A 13 -3.05 -8.94 -7.98
CA SER A 13 -3.69 -10.00 -7.20
C SER A 13 -3.74 -9.65 -5.71
N ARG A 14 -4.69 -10.24 -4.97
CA ARG A 14 -4.74 -10.12 -3.50
C ARG A 14 -3.47 -10.60 -2.82
N GLN A 15 -2.88 -11.70 -3.31
CA GLN A 15 -1.62 -12.22 -2.81
C GLN A 15 -0.48 -11.20 -2.97
N ARG A 16 -0.44 -10.48 -4.10
CA ARG A 16 0.56 -9.43 -4.30
C ARG A 16 0.39 -8.27 -3.34
N VAL A 17 -0.85 -7.89 -3.02
CA VAL A 17 -1.13 -6.87 -1.98
C VAL A 17 -0.64 -7.32 -0.61
N GLN A 18 -0.83 -8.59 -0.24
CA GLN A 18 -0.33 -9.10 1.04
C GLN A 18 1.20 -9.03 1.14
N GLN A 19 1.92 -9.37 0.06
CA GLN A 19 3.38 -9.22 -0.01
C GLN A 19 3.83 -7.76 0.07
N LEU A 20 3.07 -6.84 -0.55
CA LEU A 20 3.37 -5.41 -0.42
C LEU A 20 3.15 -4.94 1.02
N ALA A 21 2.13 -5.46 1.69
CA ALA A 21 1.81 -5.18 3.09
C ALA A 21 2.78 -5.75 4.12
N GLU A 22 3.87 -6.37 3.68
CA GLU A 22 5.02 -6.78 4.49
C GLU A 22 6.22 -5.83 4.33
N ARG A 23 6.15 -4.85 3.41
CA ARG A 23 7.22 -3.87 3.21
C ARG A 23 7.15 -2.74 4.25
N ASP A 24 8.32 -2.23 4.63
CA ASP A 24 8.43 -1.12 5.60
C ASP A 24 7.80 0.18 5.10
N ASP A 25 7.74 0.38 3.77
CA ASP A 25 7.15 1.55 3.15
C ASP A 25 5.64 1.41 2.89
N TRP A 26 5.01 0.32 3.33
CA TRP A 26 3.58 0.10 3.19
C TRP A 26 2.79 0.77 4.32
N PRO A 27 1.59 1.32 4.06
CA PRO A 27 0.77 1.91 5.11
C PRO A 27 0.42 0.95 6.25
N GLU A 28 0.47 1.46 7.47
CA GLU A 28 -0.01 0.72 8.64
C GLU A 28 -1.51 0.41 8.51
N PRO A 29 -1.95 -0.81 8.87
CA PRO A 29 -3.36 -1.13 8.87
C PRO A 29 -4.10 -0.28 9.90
N PHE A 30 -5.27 0.23 9.51
CA PHE A 30 -6.17 0.94 10.41
C PHE A 30 -6.80 -0.01 11.44
N ASP A 31 -7.13 -1.23 11.00
CA ASP A 31 -7.68 -2.27 11.87
C ASP A 31 -7.43 -3.68 11.29
N GLU A 32 -7.53 -4.69 12.14
CA GLU A 32 -7.46 -6.10 11.76
C GLU A 32 -8.80 -6.78 12.05
N LEU A 33 -9.58 -7.00 11.00
CA LEU A 33 -10.88 -7.67 11.10
C LEU A 33 -10.73 -9.18 10.89
N ALA A 34 -11.78 -9.94 11.22
CA ALA A 34 -11.83 -11.38 10.92
C ALA A 34 -11.64 -11.70 9.42
N MET A 35 -11.97 -10.75 8.55
CA MET A 35 -11.80 -10.83 7.08
C MET A 35 -10.38 -10.44 6.62
N GLY A 36 -9.54 -9.92 7.52
CA GLY A 36 -8.19 -9.44 7.27
C GLY A 36 -7.98 -7.96 7.61
N ARG A 37 -6.74 -7.49 7.37
CA ARG A 37 -6.32 -6.10 7.53
C ARG A 37 -7.13 -5.14 6.65
N VAL A 38 -7.47 -3.98 7.21
CA VAL A 38 -8.11 -2.86 6.51
C VAL A 38 -7.28 -1.60 6.69
N TRP A 39 -7.20 -0.79 5.64
CA TRP A 39 -6.45 0.46 5.62
C TRP A 39 -7.38 1.65 5.40
N LEU A 40 -6.97 2.85 5.83
CA LEU A 40 -7.63 4.07 5.40
C LEU A 40 -7.42 4.25 3.89
N ILE A 41 -8.43 4.81 3.22
CA ILE A 41 -8.35 5.05 1.78
C ILE A 41 -7.25 6.09 1.48
N GLU A 42 -7.17 7.13 2.31
CA GLU A 42 -6.20 8.22 2.15
C GLU A 42 -4.75 7.73 2.21
N ASP A 43 -4.42 6.83 3.13
CA ASP A 43 -3.05 6.31 3.28
C ASP A 43 -2.64 5.47 2.06
N ILE A 44 -3.55 4.65 1.55
CA ILE A 44 -3.29 3.85 0.34
C ILE A 44 -3.11 4.77 -0.87
N GLU A 45 -3.95 5.79 -1.05
CA GLU A 45 -3.84 6.72 -2.18
C GLU A 45 -2.56 7.57 -2.09
N LEU A 46 -2.19 8.01 -0.89
CA LEU A 46 -0.92 8.70 -0.64
C LEU A 46 0.28 7.81 -0.99
N TRP A 47 0.27 6.56 -0.55
CA TRP A 47 1.31 5.60 -0.90
C TRP A 47 1.41 5.39 -2.42
N ILE A 48 0.28 5.23 -3.12
CA ILE A 48 0.25 5.10 -4.58
C ILE A 48 0.90 6.31 -5.25
N HIS A 49 0.62 7.51 -4.75
CA HIS A 49 1.18 8.75 -5.28
C HIS A 49 2.70 8.83 -5.06
N GLN A 50 3.18 8.46 -3.88
CA GLN A 50 4.61 8.44 -3.54
C GLN A 50 5.38 7.43 -4.41
N GLN A 51 4.83 6.24 -4.65
CA GLN A 51 5.49 5.21 -5.47
C GLN A 51 5.58 5.59 -6.96
N ARG A 52 4.69 6.46 -7.46
CA ARG A 52 4.71 6.94 -8.85
C ARG A 52 5.66 8.11 -9.05
N THR A 53 6.03 8.79 -7.98
CA THR A 53 7.00 9.88 -8.02
C THR A 53 8.40 9.24 -7.99
N PRO A 54 9.28 9.48 -8.97
CA PRO A 54 10.66 9.04 -8.85
C PRO A 54 11.23 9.64 -7.57
N ARG A 55 11.77 8.79 -6.69
CA ARG A 55 12.45 9.23 -5.48
C ARG A 55 13.45 10.32 -5.89
N PRO A 56 13.41 11.54 -5.32
CA PRO A 56 14.43 12.53 -5.63
C PRO A 56 15.78 11.90 -5.27
N GLU A 57 16.64 11.84 -6.27
CA GLU A 57 18.00 11.34 -6.20
C GLU A 57 18.71 12.18 -5.12
N GLU A 58 19.02 11.58 -3.97
CA GLU A 58 19.87 12.23 -2.97
C GLU A 58 21.22 12.51 -3.65
N PRO A 59 21.66 13.78 -3.74
CA PRO A 59 22.96 14.07 -4.33
C PRO A 59 24.04 13.45 -3.44
N PRO A 60 25.09 12.83 -4.02
CA PRO A 60 26.15 12.19 -3.24
C PRO A 60 26.86 13.22 -2.34
N PRO A 61 27.38 12.78 -1.18
CA PRO A 61 28.06 13.64 -0.20
C PRO A 61 29.34 14.29 -0.74
#